data_AF-A0A183HP71-F1
#
_entry.id   AF-A0A183HP71-F1
#
_cell.length_a   1.000
_cell.length_b   1.000
_cell.length_c   1.000
_cell.angle_alpha   90.00
_cell.angle_beta   90.00
_cell.angle_gamma   90.00
#
_symmetry.space_group_name_H-M   'P 1'
#
loop_
_entity.id
_entity.type
_entity.pdbx_description
1 polymer ?
#
loop_
_entity_poly.entity_id
_entity_poly.type
_entity_poly.pdbx_seq_one_letter_code
_entity_poly.pdbx_strand_id
1 'polypeptide(L)'
;MERNFFTNLLTTPGYIIGPGGKCQASGTCQPYLPNACDQRRNEECLPDDYGGFTCQCPVNQIRHPVTQICCKFDLCQIDENRLVDECASGIHDCDRNANCINTDEGYICTCKEGHIDESPDQARKPGRVCRPRTCLFHR
;
A
#
# COMPACT_ATOMS: atom_id res chain seq x y z
N MET A 1 24.18 -29.78 -0.19
CA MET A 1 25.45 -29.28 -0.76
C MET A 1 25.10 -28.35 -1.91
N GLU A 2 25.52 -27.09 -1.77
CA GLU A 2 25.94 -26.17 -2.84
C GLU A 2 25.22 -26.27 -4.18
N ARG A 3 24.54 -25.18 -4.58
CA ARG A 3 24.87 -24.51 -5.84
C ARG A 3 24.23 -23.12 -5.93
N ASN A 4 25.08 -22.11 -5.73
CA ASN A 4 24.86 -20.75 -6.20
C ASN A 4 24.55 -20.76 -7.70
N PHE A 5 23.35 -20.33 -8.11
CA PHE A 5 23.08 -19.94 -9.50
C PHE A 5 22.16 -18.73 -9.51
N PHE A 6 22.78 -17.57 -9.70
CA PHE A 6 22.14 -16.36 -10.21
C PHE A 6 21.50 -16.69 -11.56
N THR A 7 20.19 -16.42 -11.72
CA THR A 7 19.55 -15.68 -12.84
C THR A 7 18.05 -16.02 -12.94
N ASN A 8 17.25 -14.97 -13.14
CA ASN A 8 15.80 -14.93 -13.42
C ASN A 8 14.83 -15.13 -12.24
N LEU A 9 14.84 -14.15 -11.33
CA LEU A 9 13.76 -13.89 -10.37
C LEU A 9 12.59 -13.24 -11.11
N LEU A 10 11.54 -14.02 -11.45
CA LEU A 10 10.26 -13.42 -11.82
C LEU A 10 9.60 -12.89 -10.54
N THR A 11 9.94 -11.64 -10.18
CA THR A 11 9.05 -10.85 -9.33
C THR A 11 7.72 -10.79 -10.05
N THR A 12 6.65 -11.30 -9.45
CA THR A 12 5.30 -11.07 -9.96
C THR A 12 4.82 -9.77 -9.29
N PRO A 13 4.73 -8.65 -10.02
CA PRO A 13 4.09 -7.45 -9.50
C PRO A 13 2.69 -7.83 -8.99
N GLY A 14 2.33 -7.40 -7.79
CA GLY A 14 1.04 -7.68 -7.20
C GLY A 14 0.92 -9.00 -6.41
N TYR A 15 2.02 -9.66 -5.99
CA TYR A 15 1.96 -10.77 -5.02
C TYR A 15 2.81 -10.50 -3.76
N ILE A 16 2.20 -10.66 -2.58
CA ILE A 16 2.81 -10.44 -1.26
C ILE A 16 2.77 -11.71 -0.40
N ILE A 17 3.65 -11.79 0.60
CA ILE A 17 3.60 -12.86 1.62
C ILE A 17 2.39 -12.62 2.54
N GLY A 18 1.40 -13.53 2.47
CA GLY A 18 0.21 -13.52 3.30
C GLY A 18 0.36 -14.27 4.63
N PRO A 19 -0.71 -14.33 5.44
CA PRO A 19 -0.75 -15.11 6.67
C PRO A 19 -0.45 -16.58 6.38
N GLY A 20 0.57 -17.15 7.02
CA GLY A 20 1.04 -18.53 6.78
C GLY A 20 2.21 -18.66 5.80
N GLY A 21 2.85 -17.55 5.40
CA GLY A 21 4.09 -17.57 4.61
C GLY A 21 3.89 -17.92 3.13
N LYS A 22 2.63 -17.97 2.67
CA LYS A 22 2.27 -18.25 1.27
C LYS A 22 2.13 -16.96 0.49
N CYS A 23 2.41 -17.04 -0.81
CA CYS A 23 2.25 -15.92 -1.72
C CYS A 23 0.78 -15.76 -2.12
N GLN A 24 0.24 -14.57 -1.91
CA GLN A 24 -1.13 -14.19 -2.26
C GLN A 24 -1.12 -12.92 -3.09
N ALA A 25 -2.14 -12.72 -3.92
CA ALA A 25 -2.25 -11.47 -4.67
C ALA A 25 -2.45 -10.30 -3.69
N SER A 26 -1.75 -9.19 -3.93
CA SER A 26 -1.83 -7.94 -3.20
C SER A 26 -3.27 -7.43 -3.21
N GLY A 27 -3.80 -7.09 -2.04
CA GLY A 27 -5.20 -6.70 -1.87
C GLY A 27 -6.19 -7.87 -1.74
N THR A 28 -5.77 -9.14 -1.83
CA THR A 28 -6.64 -10.28 -1.45
C THR A 28 -6.71 -10.45 0.06
N CYS A 29 -7.85 -10.94 0.54
CA CYS A 29 -8.11 -11.14 1.96
C CYS A 29 -8.95 -12.39 2.21
N GLN A 30 -9.04 -12.81 3.47
CA GLN A 30 -9.90 -13.93 3.89
C GLN A 30 -10.98 -13.40 4.84
N PRO A 31 -12.28 -13.57 4.54
CA PRO A 31 -13.37 -12.94 5.28
C PRO A 31 -13.52 -13.47 6.72
N TYR A 32 -12.96 -14.64 7.01
CA TYR A 32 -13.00 -15.27 8.32
C TYR A 32 -11.81 -14.90 9.23
N LEU A 33 -10.81 -14.18 8.71
CA LEU A 33 -9.67 -13.74 9.52
C LEU A 33 -9.94 -12.34 10.09
N PRO A 34 -9.71 -12.13 11.41
CA PRO A 34 -9.74 -10.79 11.97
C PRO A 34 -8.59 -9.96 11.38
N ASN A 35 -8.85 -8.69 11.11
CA ASN A 35 -7.86 -7.74 10.58
C ASN A 35 -7.20 -8.23 9.28
N ALA A 36 -7.99 -8.88 8.41
CA ALA A 36 -7.51 -9.41 7.12
C ALA A 36 -7.03 -8.32 6.14
N CYS A 37 -7.44 -7.06 6.37
CA CYS A 37 -7.06 -5.89 5.59
C CYS A 37 -6.31 -4.87 6.46
N ASP A 38 -5.62 -3.90 5.82
CA ASP A 38 -4.87 -2.88 6.56
C ASP A 38 -5.84 -1.99 7.34
N GLN A 39 -5.88 -2.19 8.66
CA GLN A 39 -6.79 -1.45 9.54
C GLN A 39 -6.59 0.07 9.45
N ARG A 40 -5.39 0.53 9.06
CA ARG A 40 -5.10 1.97 8.90
C ARG A 40 -5.80 2.55 7.68
N ARG A 41 -6.10 1.72 6.67
CA ARG A 41 -6.82 2.13 5.46
C ARG A 41 -8.33 2.04 5.61
N ASN A 42 -8.82 1.52 6.74
CA ASN A 42 -10.26 1.33 6.99
C ASN A 42 -10.95 0.49 5.90
N GLU A 43 -10.24 -0.52 5.39
CA GLU A 43 -10.74 -1.44 4.37
C GLU A 43 -11.49 -2.61 5.02
N GLU A 44 -12.49 -3.10 4.30
CA GLU A 44 -13.20 -4.33 4.63
C GLU A 44 -12.90 -5.42 3.60
N CYS A 45 -12.90 -6.67 4.06
CA CYS A 45 -12.72 -7.81 3.18
C CYS A 45 -14.06 -8.14 2.50
N LEU A 46 -14.21 -7.68 1.26
CA LEU A 46 -15.47 -7.77 0.51
C LEU A 46 -15.31 -8.69 -0.73
N PRO A 47 -16.40 -9.33 -1.20
CA PRO A 47 -16.36 -10.14 -2.42
C PRO A 47 -15.91 -9.33 -3.64
N ASP A 48 -15.13 -9.95 -4.52
CA ASP A 48 -14.78 -9.39 -5.84
C ASP A 48 -15.64 -9.99 -6.97
N ASP A 49 -15.53 -9.41 -8.18
CA ASP A 49 -16.28 -9.84 -9.38
C ASP A 49 -15.86 -11.23 -9.91
N TYR A 50 -14.75 -11.78 -9.43
CA TYR A 50 -14.18 -13.05 -9.85
C TYR A 50 -14.47 -14.19 -8.86
N GLY A 51 -15.30 -13.94 -7.85
CA GLY A 51 -15.66 -14.92 -6.82
C GLY A 51 -14.62 -15.09 -5.71
N GLY A 52 -13.63 -14.20 -5.64
CA GLY A 52 -12.67 -14.05 -4.56
C GLY A 52 -13.09 -13.00 -3.53
N PHE A 53 -12.17 -12.67 -2.61
CA PHE A 53 -12.35 -11.61 -1.64
C PHE A 53 -11.14 -10.67 -1.67
N THR A 54 -11.42 -9.37 -1.68
CA THR A 54 -10.40 -8.32 -1.72
C THR A 54 -10.69 -7.22 -0.71
N CYS A 55 -9.62 -6.55 -0.26
CA CYS A 55 -9.71 -5.38 0.60
C CYS A 55 -10.24 -4.20 -0.19
N GLN A 56 -11.49 -3.85 0.09
CA GLN A 56 -12.23 -2.79 -0.59
C GLN A 56 -12.72 -1.77 0.43
N CYS A 57 -13.08 -0.58 -0.05
CA CYS A 57 -13.74 0.37 0.83
C CYS A 57 -15.15 -0.09 1.15
N PRO A 58 -15.64 0.18 2.37
CA PRO A 58 -17.03 -0.07 2.72
C PRO A 58 -17.99 0.64 1.76
N VAL A 59 -19.24 0.18 1.72
CA VAL A 59 -20.27 0.74 0.86
C VAL A 59 -20.39 2.25 1.08
N ASN A 60 -20.50 3.02 -0.01
CA ASN A 60 -20.55 4.49 -0.04
C ASN A 60 -19.29 5.19 0.47
N GLN A 61 -18.14 4.50 0.46
CA GLN A 61 -16.83 5.10 0.70
C GLN A 61 -15.96 4.94 -0.53
N ILE A 62 -15.02 5.87 -0.70
CA ILE A 62 -14.00 5.84 -1.73
C ILE A 62 -12.62 5.89 -1.06
N ARG A 63 -11.58 5.47 -1.78
CA ARG A 63 -10.21 5.67 -1.31
C ARG A 63 -9.86 7.14 -1.43
N HIS A 64 -9.38 7.74 -0.35
CA HIS A 64 -8.80 9.08 -0.40
C HIS A 64 -7.64 9.09 -1.41
N PRO A 65 -7.60 10.04 -2.37
CA PRO A 65 -6.54 10.07 -3.39
C PRO A 65 -5.15 10.19 -2.76
N VAL A 66 -5.06 10.98 -1.69
CA VAL A 66 -3.85 11.17 -0.89
C VAL A 66 -3.54 10.00 0.06
N THR A 67 -4.37 9.79 1.08
CA THR A 67 -3.99 8.91 2.20
C THR A 67 -4.25 7.43 1.92
N GLN A 68 -4.98 7.11 0.84
CA GLN A 68 -5.46 5.75 0.51
C GLN A 68 -6.38 5.14 1.58
N ILE A 69 -6.83 5.94 2.55
CA ILE A 69 -7.79 5.58 3.58
C ILE A 69 -9.21 5.67 2.98
N CYS A 70 -10.06 4.70 3.28
CA CYS A 70 -11.46 4.74 2.89
C CYS A 70 -12.22 5.82 3.67
N CYS A 71 -12.76 6.79 2.95
CA CYS A 71 -13.52 7.92 3.48
C CYS A 71 -14.81 8.13 2.68
N LYS A 72 -15.79 8.82 3.28
CA LYS A 72 -16.99 9.26 2.56
C LYS A 72 -16.62 10.36 1.58
N PHE A 73 -17.33 10.43 0.44
CA PHE A 73 -17.08 11.41 -0.61
C PHE A 73 -16.94 12.85 -0.07
N ASP A 74 -17.83 13.27 0.83
CA ASP A 74 -17.85 14.62 1.41
C ASP A 74 -16.72 14.87 2.43
N LEU A 75 -16.06 13.82 2.91
CA LEU A 75 -14.95 13.87 3.88
C LEU A 75 -13.58 13.67 3.22
N CYS A 76 -13.53 13.22 1.96
CA CYS A 76 -12.29 13.10 1.19
C CYS A 76 -11.90 14.43 0.51
N GLN A 77 -12.43 15.57 0.98
CA GLN A 77 -12.17 16.89 0.42
C GLN A 77 -10.78 17.40 0.82
N ILE A 78 -10.15 18.04 -0.16
CA ILE A 78 -8.80 18.62 -0.15
C ILE A 78 -9.01 20.13 0.19
N ASP A 79 -8.49 20.60 1.33
CA ASP A 79 -8.53 21.98 1.83
C ASP A 79 -7.49 22.85 1.08
N GLU A 80 -7.90 23.64 0.08
CA GLU A 80 -7.02 24.32 -0.91
C GLU A 80 -5.89 25.27 -0.40
N ASN A 81 -5.61 25.38 0.91
CA ASN A 81 -4.73 26.43 1.44
C ASN A 81 -3.33 25.97 1.91
N ARG A 82 -2.61 25.23 1.06
CA ARG A 82 -1.12 25.19 1.07
C ARG A 82 -0.57 24.79 -0.32
N LEU A 83 -0.21 25.80 -1.09
CA LEU A 83 0.06 25.71 -2.54
C LEU A 83 1.51 25.34 -2.92
N VAL A 84 2.27 24.66 -2.05
CA VAL A 84 3.60 24.13 -2.43
C VAL A 84 3.42 22.67 -2.79
N ASP A 85 3.69 22.32 -4.05
CA ASP A 85 3.76 20.93 -4.47
C ASP A 85 5.18 20.40 -4.25
N GLU A 86 5.43 19.81 -3.08
CA GLU A 86 6.74 19.24 -2.76
C GLU A 86 7.10 18.06 -3.67
N CYS A 87 6.10 17.35 -4.20
CA CYS A 87 6.28 16.24 -5.11
C CYS A 87 6.76 16.71 -6.50
N ALA A 88 6.09 17.71 -7.07
CA ALA A 88 6.50 18.31 -8.34
C ALA A 88 7.82 19.08 -8.23
N SER A 89 8.07 19.69 -7.07
CA SER A 89 9.30 20.44 -6.81
C SER A 89 10.48 19.57 -6.39
N GLY A 90 10.26 18.26 -6.15
CA GLY A 90 11.30 17.32 -5.72
C GLY A 90 11.86 17.59 -4.32
N ILE A 91 11.15 18.39 -3.50
CA ILE A 91 11.54 18.77 -2.14
C ILE A 91 10.86 17.87 -1.10
N HIS A 92 10.85 16.57 -1.39
CA HIS A 92 10.31 15.52 -0.53
C HIS A 92 11.41 14.53 -0.15
N ASP A 93 11.26 13.87 0.99
CA ASP A 93 12.18 12.84 1.48
C ASP A 93 11.62 11.40 1.32
N CYS A 94 10.59 11.20 0.48
CA CYS A 94 10.06 9.87 0.16
C CYS A 94 11.15 8.87 -0.27
N ASP A 95 11.00 7.61 0.13
CA ASP A 95 11.81 6.51 -0.40
C ASP A 95 11.65 6.43 -1.94
N ARG A 96 12.69 5.98 -2.66
CA ARG A 96 12.60 5.72 -4.12
C ARG A 96 11.51 4.71 -4.50
N ASN A 97 11.20 3.80 -3.57
CA ASN A 97 10.16 2.80 -3.68
C ASN A 97 8.84 3.28 -3.04
N ALA A 98 8.69 4.58 -2.78
CA ALA A 98 7.45 5.22 -2.38
C ALA A 98 6.91 6.12 -3.50
N ASN A 99 5.60 6.35 -3.46
CA ASN A 99 4.91 7.39 -4.19
C ASN A 99 4.87 8.64 -3.31
N CYS A 100 5.26 9.79 -3.87
CA CYS A 100 5.01 11.10 -3.27
C CYS A 100 3.62 11.55 -3.67
N ILE A 101 2.84 12.02 -2.70
CA ILE A 101 1.51 12.56 -2.95
C ILE A 101 1.40 13.91 -2.27
N ASN A 102 1.14 14.94 -3.08
CA ASN A 102 0.92 16.29 -2.60
C ASN A 102 -0.44 16.39 -1.89
N THR A 103 -0.49 17.16 -0.81
CA THR A 103 -1.63 17.32 0.09
C THR A 103 -1.75 18.78 0.51
N ASP A 104 -2.89 19.14 1.04
CA ASP A 104 -3.12 20.48 1.59
C ASP A 104 -2.30 20.79 2.84
N GLU A 105 -1.79 19.75 3.51
CA GLU A 105 -0.93 19.91 4.67
C GLU A 105 0.56 19.78 4.30
N GLY A 106 0.89 19.59 3.02
CA GLY A 106 2.24 19.38 2.48
C GLY A 106 2.31 18.14 1.59
N TYR A 107 3.05 17.11 1.99
CA TYR A 107 3.15 15.87 1.22
C TYR A 107 3.19 14.64 2.11
N ILE A 108 2.64 13.54 1.60
CA ILE A 108 2.69 12.21 2.23
C ILE A 108 3.40 11.25 1.29
N CYS A 109 4.19 10.34 1.86
CA CYS A 109 4.84 9.27 1.11
C CYS A 109 4.18 7.94 1.44
N THR A 110 3.87 7.17 0.42
CA THR A 110 3.26 5.83 0.57
C THR A 110 4.11 4.81 -0.17
N CYS A 111 4.47 3.70 0.47
CA CYS A 111 5.24 2.66 -0.21
C CYS A 111 4.47 2.14 -1.44
N LYS A 112 5.20 1.95 -2.55
CA LYS A 112 4.67 1.34 -3.76
C LYS A 112 4.17 -0.07 -3.46
N GLU A 113 3.30 -0.56 -4.33
CA GLU A 113 2.80 -1.92 -4.23
C GLU A 113 3.96 -2.93 -4.14
N GLY A 114 3.76 -3.98 -3.34
CA GLY A 114 4.78 -4.98 -3.07
C GLY A 114 5.89 -4.53 -2.12
N HIS A 115 5.78 -3.35 -1.51
CA HIS A 115 6.70 -2.86 -0.48
C HIS A 115 5.98 -2.64 0.85
N ILE A 116 6.67 -2.91 1.95
CA ILE A 116 6.23 -2.58 3.31
C ILE A 116 6.96 -1.35 3.82
N ASP A 117 6.22 -0.56 4.58
CA ASP A 117 6.77 0.58 5.29
C ASP A 117 7.46 0.13 6.57
N GLU A 118 8.77 0.34 6.64
CA GLU A 118 9.61 0.09 7.82
C GLU A 118 10.14 1.41 8.40
N SER A 119 9.49 2.54 8.09
CA SER A 119 9.87 3.84 8.63
C SER A 119 9.78 3.82 10.17
N PRO A 120 10.76 4.40 10.90
CA PRO A 120 10.72 4.44 12.37
C PRO A 120 9.50 5.16 12.95
N ASP A 121 8.92 6.08 12.17
CA ASP A 121 7.77 6.89 12.56
C ASP A 121 6.68 6.83 11.48
N GLN A 122 5.99 5.68 11.40
CA GLN A 122 4.95 5.47 10.39
C GLN A 122 3.74 6.39 10.56
N ALA A 123 3.51 6.91 11.78
CA ALA A 123 2.35 7.75 12.06
C ALA A 123 2.53 9.16 11.50
N ARG A 124 3.75 9.72 11.58
CA ARG A 124 4.02 11.11 11.15
C ARG A 124 4.85 11.19 9.87
N LYS A 125 5.62 10.16 9.56
CA LYS A 125 6.54 10.09 8.40
C LYS A 125 6.52 8.70 7.74
N PRO A 126 5.37 8.26 7.20
CA PRO A 126 5.31 7.00 6.46
C PRO A 126 6.10 7.07 5.15
N GLY A 127 6.42 5.92 4.57
CA GLY A 127 6.98 5.80 3.22
C GLY A 127 8.40 6.35 3.03
N ARG A 128 9.18 6.48 4.11
CA ARG A 128 10.59 6.93 4.09
C ARG A 128 11.58 5.76 4.04
N VAL A 129 11.12 4.57 4.43
CA VAL A 129 11.85 3.31 4.32
C VAL A 129 10.90 2.26 3.76
N CYS A 130 11.03 1.95 2.47
CA CYS A 130 10.17 0.97 1.81
C CYS A 130 10.98 -0.27 1.42
N ARG A 131 10.67 -1.40 2.07
CA ARG A 131 11.34 -2.69 1.82
C ARG A 131 10.49 -3.61 0.96
N PRO A 132 11.08 -4.32 -0.01
CA PRO A 132 10.33 -5.29 -0.80
C PRO A 132 9.72 -6.36 0.10
N ARG A 133 8.40 -6.53 0.01
CA ARG A 133 7.65 -7.65 0.59
C ARG A 133 7.32 -8.68 -0.48
N THR A 134 8.23 -8.83 -1.44
CA THR A 134 8.08 -9.65 -2.64
C THR A 134 8.13 -11.12 -2.29
N CYS A 135 7.15 -11.84 -2.81
CA CYS A 135 7.08 -13.27 -2.72
C CYS A 135 7.96 -13.91 -3.80
N LEU A 136 8.91 -14.76 -3.40
CA LEU A 136 9.76 -15.51 -4.32
C LEU A 136 9.18 -16.92 -4.48
N PHE A 137 8.52 -17.19 -5.60
CA PHE A 137 8.08 -18.54 -5.94
C PHE A 137 9.30 -19.37 -6.37
N HIS A 138 9.70 -20.32 -5.54
CA HIS A 138 10.58 -21.41 -5.99
C HIS A 138 9.72 -22.49 -6.64
N ARG A 139 10.07 -22.87 -7.87
CA ARG A 139 9.49 -24.02 -8.56
C ARG A 139 10.18 -25.31 -8.14
#